data_AF-A0A0B2ALI3-F1
#
_entry.id   AF-A0A0B2ALI3-F1
#
_cell.length_a   1.000
_cell.length_b   1.000
_cell.length_c   1.000
_cell.angle_alpha   90.00
_cell.angle_beta   90.00
_cell.angle_gamma   90.00
#
_symmetry.space_group_name_H-M   'P 1'
#
loop_
_entity.id
_entity.type
_entity.pdbx_description
1 polymer ?
#
loop_
_entity_poly.entity_id
_entity_poly.type
_entity_poly.pdbx_seq_one_letter_code
_entity_poly.pdbx_strand_id
1 'polypeptide(L)'
;MAPLAVFYVAVGDNGVSGPLIGCGDSIVATSTQPVRFTDQVGPAIRTLLANRTRSVGMSGLVNVLYRSTLTYLGGSFDGTTITIYLSGQFNLSGECDIPRAEAQLEYTAMAAAGASRAAVFVDGTPIDAVLSLK
;
A
#
# COMPACT_ATOMS: atom_id res chain seq x y z
N MET A 1 -5.33 -9.58 19.81
CA MET A 1 -4.13 -9.60 18.93
C MET A 1 -4.55 -10.30 17.66
N ALA A 2 -4.21 -9.73 16.52
CA ALA A 2 -4.51 -10.33 15.21
C ALA A 2 -3.41 -9.93 14.22
N PRO A 3 -3.17 -10.72 13.16
CA PRO A 3 -2.27 -10.32 12.08
C PRO A 3 -2.83 -9.10 11.34
N LEU A 4 -1.95 -8.28 10.79
CA LEU A 4 -2.29 -7.20 9.86
C LEU A 4 -2.12 -7.70 8.43
N ALA A 5 -3.06 -7.33 7.54
CA ALA A 5 -2.89 -7.53 6.11
C ALA A 5 -2.03 -6.41 5.52
N VAL A 6 -0.97 -6.76 4.80
CA VAL A 6 -0.07 -5.84 4.10
C VAL A 6 0.13 -6.32 2.68
N PHE A 7 -0.06 -5.44 1.69
CA PHE A 7 -0.04 -5.83 0.28
C PHE A 7 1.29 -5.47 -0.39
N TYR A 8 1.76 -6.43 -1.19
CA TYR A 8 2.99 -6.35 -1.98
C TYR A 8 2.72 -6.83 -3.40
N VAL A 9 3.69 -6.64 -4.30
CA VAL A 9 3.48 -6.86 -5.73
C VAL A 9 4.18 -8.13 -6.21
N ALA A 10 3.46 -9.00 -6.92
CA ALA A 10 4.05 -10.02 -7.77
C ALA A 10 4.27 -9.44 -9.17
N VAL A 11 5.52 -9.40 -9.64
CA VAL A 11 5.89 -8.68 -10.86
C VAL A 11 5.68 -9.55 -12.10
N GLY A 12 4.95 -9.03 -13.09
CA GLY A 12 4.80 -9.63 -14.43
C GLY A 12 4.06 -10.97 -14.46
N ASP A 13 3.30 -11.30 -13.41
CA ASP A 13 2.56 -12.55 -13.32
C ASP A 13 1.13 -12.45 -13.89
N ASN A 14 0.75 -11.31 -14.46
CA ASN A 14 -0.51 -11.08 -15.19
C ASN A 14 -1.78 -11.44 -14.39
N GLY A 15 -1.81 -11.12 -13.10
CA GLY A 15 -3.02 -11.37 -12.28
C GLY A 15 -3.14 -12.81 -11.77
N VAL A 16 -2.10 -13.63 -11.89
CA VAL A 16 -2.12 -15.03 -11.45
C VAL A 16 -2.14 -15.14 -9.93
N SER A 17 -1.39 -14.30 -9.21
CA SER A 17 -1.24 -14.40 -7.75
C SER A 17 -2.25 -13.55 -6.97
N GLY A 18 -2.99 -12.68 -7.63
CA GLY A 18 -3.93 -11.75 -7.02
C GLY A 18 -4.56 -10.81 -8.04
N PRO A 19 -5.32 -9.79 -7.62
CA PRO A 19 -5.91 -8.83 -8.54
C PRO A 19 -4.86 -8.17 -9.44
N LEU A 20 -5.17 -8.12 -10.73
CA LEU A 20 -4.32 -7.52 -11.75
C LEU A 20 -4.21 -6.00 -11.51
N ILE A 21 -2.99 -5.48 -11.56
CA ILE A 21 -2.69 -4.05 -11.46
C ILE A 21 -1.68 -3.64 -12.55
N GLY A 22 -1.81 -2.40 -13.02
CA GLY A 22 -0.79 -1.74 -13.84
C GLY A 22 -0.22 -2.57 -15.00
N CYS A 23 1.10 -2.69 -15.02
CA CYS A 23 1.89 -3.28 -16.10
C CYS A 23 1.86 -4.82 -16.18
N GLY A 24 0.74 -5.45 -15.84
CA GLY A 24 0.65 -6.91 -15.82
C GLY A 24 1.16 -7.54 -14.53
N ASP A 25 1.05 -6.83 -13.40
CA ASP A 25 1.46 -7.32 -12.09
C ASP A 25 0.23 -7.76 -11.26
N SER A 26 0.44 -8.49 -10.18
CA SER A 26 -0.61 -8.78 -9.19
C SER A 26 -0.34 -8.08 -7.87
N ILE A 27 -1.39 -7.59 -7.23
CA ILE A 27 -1.34 -7.16 -5.83
C ILE A 27 -1.66 -8.36 -4.92
N VAL A 28 -0.79 -8.65 -3.95
CA VAL A 28 -0.83 -9.88 -3.14
C VAL A 28 -0.83 -9.54 -1.66
N ALA A 29 -1.78 -10.11 -0.92
CA ALA A 29 -1.87 -9.93 0.52
C ALA A 29 -0.82 -10.79 1.25
N THR A 30 -0.16 -10.21 2.23
CA THR A 30 0.66 -10.91 3.22
C THR A 30 0.14 -10.62 4.61
N SER A 31 0.48 -11.48 5.57
CA SER A 31 0.08 -11.31 6.96
C SER A 31 1.30 -11.12 7.85
N THR A 32 1.23 -10.14 8.75
CA THR A 32 2.21 -9.99 9.82
C THR A 32 2.04 -11.09 10.87
N GLN A 33 2.98 -11.19 11.81
CA GLN A 33 2.69 -11.85 13.08
C GLN A 33 1.58 -11.10 13.84
N PRO A 34 0.84 -11.76 14.76
CA PRO A 34 -0.19 -11.10 15.54
C PRO A 34 0.35 -9.91 16.34
N VAL A 35 -0.32 -8.76 16.23
CA VAL A 35 0.04 -7.53 16.94
C VAL A 35 -1.15 -7.00 17.75
N ARG A 36 -0.87 -6.09 18.69
CA ARG A 36 -1.88 -5.34 19.45
C ARG A 36 -2.11 -4.00 18.78
N PHE A 37 -3.37 -3.62 18.62
CA PHE A 37 -3.77 -2.35 18.03
C PHE A 37 -5.17 -1.95 18.51
N THR A 38 -5.47 -0.66 18.40
CA THR A 38 -6.80 -0.07 18.61
C THR A 38 -7.57 0.09 17.30
N ASP A 39 -6.85 0.36 16.21
CA ASP A 39 -7.32 0.37 14.82
C ASP A 39 -6.32 -0.42 13.95
N GLN A 40 -6.78 -1.01 12.85
CA GLN A 40 -5.89 -1.80 11.98
C GLN A 40 -5.18 -0.95 10.92
N VAL A 41 -5.78 0.17 10.49
CA VAL A 41 -5.33 0.96 9.34
C VAL A 41 -3.95 1.56 9.59
N GLY A 42 -3.78 2.31 10.69
CA GLY A 42 -2.51 2.95 11.00
C GLY A 42 -1.35 1.97 11.11
N PRO A 43 -1.48 0.88 11.90
CA PRO A 43 -0.46 -0.16 12.00
C PRO A 43 -0.15 -0.87 10.68
N ALA A 44 -1.15 -1.18 9.86
CA ALA A 44 -0.93 -1.86 8.57
C ALA A 44 -0.15 -0.97 7.60
N ILE A 45 -0.56 0.30 7.44
CA ILE A 45 0.15 1.26 6.59
C ILE A 45 1.56 1.54 7.12
N ARG A 46 1.73 1.73 8.43
CA ARG A 46 3.07 1.90 9.01
C ARG A 46 3.96 0.68 8.79
N THR A 47 3.40 -0.54 8.84
CA THR A 47 4.16 -1.76 8.56
C THR A 47 4.63 -1.81 7.11
N LEU A 48 3.75 -1.48 6.17
CA LEU A 48 4.09 -1.38 4.74
C LEU A 48 5.25 -0.39 4.52
N LEU A 49 5.14 0.81 5.09
CA LEU A 49 6.10 1.91 4.92
C LEU A 49 7.42 1.67 5.67
N ALA A 50 7.38 0.92 6.78
CA ALA A 50 8.58 0.56 7.56
C ALA A 50 9.44 -0.49 6.85
N ASN A 51 8.88 -1.26 5.91
CA ASN A 51 9.66 -2.21 5.12
C ASN A 51 10.53 -1.47 4.08
N ARG A 52 11.80 -1.23 4.43
CA ARG A 52 12.79 -0.54 3.58
C ARG A 52 13.55 -1.46 2.63
N THR A 53 13.08 -2.68 2.42
CA THR A 53 13.67 -3.64 1.49
C THR A 53 12.77 -3.84 0.28
N ARG A 54 13.35 -3.82 -0.93
CA ARG A 54 12.60 -4.04 -2.16
C ARG A 54 12.01 -5.45 -2.22
N SER A 55 12.79 -6.48 -1.91
CA SER A 55 12.32 -7.86 -1.90
C SER A 55 11.72 -8.23 -0.54
N VAL A 56 10.53 -8.82 -0.53
CA VAL A 56 9.82 -9.19 0.69
C VAL A 56 10.20 -10.61 1.10
N GLY A 57 11.26 -10.73 1.91
CA GLY A 57 11.81 -12.04 2.30
C GLY A 57 12.18 -12.88 1.08
N MET A 58 11.79 -14.18 1.10
CA MET A 58 11.99 -15.11 -0.02
C MET A 58 10.72 -15.34 -0.85
N SER A 59 9.72 -14.46 -0.74
CA SER A 59 8.40 -14.66 -1.36
C SER A 59 8.36 -14.40 -2.87
N GLY A 60 9.37 -13.70 -3.42
CA GLY A 60 9.32 -13.16 -4.78
C GLY A 60 8.49 -11.88 -4.91
N LEU A 61 7.80 -11.44 -3.85
CA LEU A 61 7.04 -10.19 -3.84
C LEU A 61 7.96 -8.98 -3.65
N VAL A 62 7.53 -7.85 -4.20
CA VAL A 62 8.27 -6.59 -4.11
C VAL A 62 7.49 -5.49 -3.39
N ASN A 63 8.22 -4.65 -2.66
CA ASN A 63 7.76 -3.38 -2.13
C ASN A 63 8.33 -2.24 -2.97
N VAL A 64 7.49 -1.51 -3.71
CA VAL A 64 7.97 -0.36 -4.51
C VAL A 64 8.15 0.91 -3.67
N LEU A 65 7.57 0.94 -2.47
CA LEU A 65 7.64 2.09 -1.55
C LEU A 65 8.92 2.12 -0.71
N TYR A 66 9.81 1.13 -0.84
CA TYR A 66 10.97 0.93 0.05
C TYR A 66 11.92 2.14 0.17
N ARG A 67 12.01 2.97 -0.88
CA ARG A 67 12.82 4.22 -0.91
C ARG A 67 12.02 5.49 -0.64
N SER A 68 10.69 5.42 -0.62
CA SER A 68 9.81 6.59 -0.46
C SER A 68 9.79 7.05 1.01
N THR A 69 9.79 8.35 1.28
CA THR A 69 9.84 8.90 2.65
C THR A 69 8.47 9.08 3.28
N LEU A 70 7.47 8.31 2.83
CA LEU A 70 6.09 8.47 3.24
C LEU A 70 5.90 8.18 4.73
N THR A 71 5.05 8.97 5.36
CA THR A 71 4.65 8.84 6.77
C THR A 71 3.13 8.92 6.88
N TYR A 72 2.55 7.99 7.64
CA TYR A 72 1.10 7.97 7.92
C TYR A 72 0.71 9.03 8.95
N LEU A 73 -0.26 9.88 8.61
CA LEU A 73 -0.77 10.94 9.47
C LEU A 73 -2.09 10.56 10.14
N GLY A 74 -2.95 9.81 9.45
CA GLY A 74 -4.27 9.42 9.95
C GLY A 74 -5.15 8.83 8.87
N GLY A 75 -6.36 8.44 9.25
CA GLY A 75 -7.36 7.93 8.32
C GLY A 75 -8.78 8.07 8.87
N SER A 76 -9.74 8.10 7.95
CA SER A 76 -11.16 8.25 8.24
C SER A 76 -11.95 7.28 7.37
N PHE A 77 -12.83 6.49 7.99
CA PHE A 77 -13.67 5.52 7.31
C PHE A 77 -15.13 5.95 7.42
N ASP A 78 -15.80 6.12 6.28
CA ASP A 78 -17.21 6.54 6.22
C ASP A 78 -18.21 5.36 6.15
N GLY A 79 -17.70 4.12 6.25
CA GLY A 79 -18.48 2.90 6.08
C GLY A 79 -18.35 2.25 4.70
N THR A 80 -17.81 2.96 3.70
CA THR A 80 -17.56 2.44 2.34
C THR A 80 -16.14 2.69 1.88
N THR A 81 -15.64 3.91 2.09
CA THR A 81 -14.34 4.40 1.63
C THR A 81 -13.45 4.70 2.82
N ILE A 82 -12.26 4.10 2.86
CA ILE A 82 -11.21 4.50 3.78
C ILE A 82 -10.36 5.60 3.13
N THR A 83 -10.37 6.79 3.71
CA THR A 83 -9.42 7.85 3.31
C THR A 83 -8.22 7.80 4.24
N ILE A 84 -7.01 7.71 3.68
CA ILE A 84 -5.76 7.83 4.44
C ILE A 84 -4.99 9.09 4.03
N TYR A 85 -4.35 9.69 5.01
CA TYR A 85 -3.53 10.88 4.85
C TYR A 85 -2.08 10.54 5.15
N LEU A 86 -1.20 10.84 4.20
CA LEU A 86 0.23 10.65 4.28
C LEU A 86 0.94 11.99 4.10
N SER A 87 2.20 12.05 4.48
CA SER A 87 3.15 13.11 4.12
C SER A 87 4.43 12.51 3.55
N GLY A 88 5.20 13.30 2.80
CA GLY A 88 6.50 12.91 2.30
C GLY A 88 6.52 12.65 0.79
N GLN A 89 7.54 11.95 0.31
CA GLN A 89 7.81 11.88 -1.12
C GLN A 89 7.94 10.45 -1.65
N PHE A 90 7.41 10.24 -2.85
CA PHE A 90 7.61 9.01 -3.60
C PHE A 90 9.00 8.96 -4.25
N ASN A 91 9.68 7.83 -4.13
CA ASN A 91 10.94 7.53 -4.82
C ASN A 91 10.78 6.22 -5.61
N LEU A 92 10.12 6.34 -6.77
CA LEU A 92 9.75 5.24 -7.67
C LEU A 92 10.76 5.12 -8.81
N SER A 93 10.94 3.91 -9.35
CA SER A 93 12.01 3.61 -10.31
C SER A 93 11.55 3.54 -11.77
N GLY A 94 10.28 3.82 -12.06
CA GLY A 94 9.71 3.86 -13.41
C GLY A 94 8.18 3.93 -13.42
N GLU A 95 7.59 4.05 -14.60
CA GLU A 95 6.14 4.22 -14.79
C GLU A 95 5.33 3.08 -14.17
N CYS A 96 5.80 1.83 -14.25
CA CYS A 96 5.11 0.69 -13.65
C CYS A 96 5.09 0.73 -12.12
N ASP A 97 5.96 1.50 -11.46
CA ASP A 97 5.93 1.63 -10.01
C ASP A 97 4.80 2.56 -9.54
N ILE A 98 4.23 3.41 -10.41
CA ILE A 98 3.08 4.28 -10.11
C ILE A 98 1.84 3.45 -9.72
N PRO A 99 1.28 2.58 -10.59
CA PRO A 99 0.12 1.78 -10.24
C PRO A 99 0.43 0.75 -9.14
N ARG A 100 1.69 0.33 -8.99
CA ARG A 100 2.13 -0.53 -7.87
C ARG A 100 2.06 0.20 -6.54
N ALA A 101 2.56 1.43 -6.47
CA ALA A 101 2.60 2.23 -5.25
C ALA A 101 1.17 2.56 -4.78
N GLU A 102 0.31 2.96 -5.72
CA GLU A 102 -1.11 3.20 -5.47
C GLU A 102 -1.80 1.95 -4.92
N ALA A 103 -1.69 0.82 -5.64
CA ALA A 103 -2.31 -0.43 -5.22
C ALA A 103 -1.82 -0.93 -3.86
N GLN A 104 -0.52 -0.84 -3.55
CA GLN A 104 0.00 -1.25 -2.25
C GLN A 104 -0.63 -0.44 -1.10
N LEU A 105 -0.78 0.87 -1.26
CA LEU A 105 -1.38 1.74 -0.25
C LEU A 105 -2.88 1.49 -0.12
N GLU A 106 -3.59 1.44 -1.25
CA GLU A 106 -5.04 1.28 -1.30
C GLU A 106 -5.49 -0.07 -0.77
N TYR A 107 -4.93 -1.18 -1.26
CA TYR A 107 -5.33 -2.52 -0.82
C TYR A 107 -5.00 -2.77 0.65
N THR A 108 -3.87 -2.24 1.13
CA THR A 108 -3.51 -2.31 2.56
C THR A 108 -4.53 -1.53 3.40
N ALA A 109 -4.91 -0.32 2.98
CA ALA A 109 -5.91 0.49 3.68
C ALA A 109 -7.28 -0.19 3.67
N MET A 110 -7.73 -0.68 2.51
CA MET A 110 -9.04 -1.34 2.33
C MET A 110 -9.15 -2.57 3.22
N ALA A 111 -8.16 -3.46 3.16
CA ALA A 111 -8.17 -4.69 3.95
C ALA A 111 -8.15 -4.41 5.46
N ALA A 112 -7.37 -3.41 5.89
CA ALA A 112 -7.30 -3.04 7.30
C ALA A 112 -8.59 -2.36 7.81
N ALA A 113 -9.27 -1.58 6.96
CA ALA A 113 -10.51 -0.90 7.32
C ALA A 113 -11.76 -1.78 7.16
N GLY A 114 -11.68 -2.88 6.39
CA GLY A 114 -12.86 -3.58 5.89
C GLY A 114 -13.64 -2.74 4.85
N ALA A 115 -12.96 -1.83 4.16
CA ALA A 115 -13.56 -0.91 3.20
C ALA A 115 -13.62 -1.51 1.79
N SER A 116 -14.56 -1.04 0.98
CA SER A 116 -14.66 -1.43 -0.44
C SER A 116 -13.87 -0.51 -1.37
N ARG A 117 -13.48 0.67 -0.88
CA ARG A 117 -12.71 1.68 -1.62
C ARG A 117 -11.67 2.31 -0.71
N ALA A 118 -10.58 2.77 -1.28
CA ALA A 118 -9.62 3.63 -0.60
C ALA A 118 -9.45 4.94 -1.36
N ALA A 119 -9.14 6.00 -0.62
CA ALA A 119 -8.64 7.25 -1.15
C ALA A 119 -7.35 7.60 -0.41
N VAL A 120 -6.30 7.97 -1.15
CA VAL A 120 -4.99 8.28 -0.58
C VAL A 120 -4.63 9.72 -0.89
N PHE A 121 -4.30 10.48 0.15
CA PHE A 121 -3.80 11.84 0.03
C PHE A 121 -2.36 11.91 0.53
N VAL A 122 -1.48 12.59 -0.20
CA VAL A 122 -0.11 12.88 0.23
C VAL A 122 0.06 14.40 0.26
N ASP A 123 0.40 14.93 1.42
CA ASP A 123 0.53 16.38 1.67
C ASP A 123 -0.72 17.17 1.22
N GLY A 124 -1.90 16.57 1.44
CA GLY A 124 -3.20 17.15 1.08
C GLY A 124 -3.60 17.00 -0.39
N THR A 125 -2.76 16.42 -1.23
CA THR A 125 -3.02 16.20 -2.66
C THR A 125 -3.43 14.75 -2.94
N PRO A 126 -4.46 14.48 -3.77
CA PRO A 126 -4.78 13.14 -4.23
C PRO A 126 -3.57 12.40 -4.84
N ILE A 127 -3.43 11.11 -4.55
CA ILE A 127 -2.26 10.32 -4.96
C ILE A 127 -2.04 10.29 -6.47
N ASP A 128 -3.10 10.21 -7.26
CA ASP A 128 -3.08 10.24 -8.73
C ASP A 128 -2.43 11.53 -9.25
N ALA A 129 -2.81 12.67 -8.68
CA ALA A 129 -2.22 13.96 -8.99
C ALA A 129 -0.75 14.06 -8.56
N VAL A 130 -0.38 13.49 -7.39
CA VAL A 130 1.01 13.45 -6.92
C VAL A 130 1.91 12.61 -7.84
N LEU A 131 1.39 11.47 -8.30
CA LEU A 131 2.16 10.54 -9.13
C LEU A 131 2.22 10.95 -10.61
N SER A 132 1.24 11.70 -11.10
CA SER A 132 1.23 12.24 -12.48
C SER A 132 2.29 13.33 -12.73
N LEU A 133 2.86 13.91 -11.67
CA LEU A 133 3.92 14.93 -11.77
C LEU A 133 5.33 14.35 -11.90
N LYS A 134 5.46 13.01 -11.96
CA LYS A 134 6.72 12.29 -11.84
C LYS A 134 7.20 11.67 -13.14
#